data_AF-A0A7M7LVZ9-F1
#
_entry.id   AF-A0A7M7LVZ9-F1
#
_cell.length_a   1.000
_cell.length_b   1.000
_cell.length_c   1.000
_cell.angle_alpha   90.00
_cell.angle_beta   90.00
_cell.angle_gamma   90.00
#
_symmetry.space_group_name_H-M   'P 1'
#
loop_
_entity.id
_entity.type
_entity.pdbx_description
1 polymer ?
#
loop_
_entity_poly.entity_id
_entity_poly.type
_entity_poly.pdbx_seq_one_letter_code
_entity_poly.pdbx_strand_id
1 'polypeptide(L)'
;MTGCMYSIQMVTEISLLLVAFLAGITAAIAIGIVRDDFRGDCLIYAQVQYDTPNSFSVHANGTGPKCDFALSVQVIISLIAFLYALYKLVVFFTKRFDIPAFRLIILPVYCIMCFLALIEACLVTVGFTYFCKQLTQTPVRSIVVQCARFQQAHWNIYQGRNFYVRLNLACIGSWISFTCWLILVPMSIMVFVMDRRGSGPKPKEEPPTLPNSENIEP
;
A
#
# COMPACT_ATOMS: atom_id res chain seq x y z
N MET A 1 12.12 -26.59 16.25
CA MET A 1 11.61 -26.36 14.88
C MET A 1 10.80 -25.06 14.77
N THR A 2 9.93 -24.77 15.74
CA THR A 2 9.08 -23.55 15.83
C THR A 2 9.85 -22.23 15.79
N GLY A 3 11.05 -22.14 16.39
CA GLY A 3 11.85 -20.89 16.41
C GLY A 3 12.43 -20.48 15.05
N CYS A 4 12.80 -21.45 14.20
CA CYS A 4 13.30 -21.18 12.84
C CYS A 4 12.17 -20.66 11.94
N MET A 5 11.00 -21.30 12.01
CA MET A 5 9.81 -20.92 11.26
C MET A 5 9.34 -19.50 11.60
N TYR A 6 9.36 -19.12 12.88
CA TYR A 6 9.01 -17.77 13.33
C TYR A 6 10.00 -16.70 12.82
N SER A 7 11.30 -17.03 12.80
CA SER A 7 12.34 -16.11 12.31
C SER A 7 12.21 -15.86 10.81
N ILE A 8 11.97 -16.92 10.01
CA ILE A 8 11.76 -16.82 8.55
C ILE A 8 10.54 -15.94 8.26
N GLN A 9 9.46 -16.14 9.02
CA GLN A 9 8.25 -15.34 8.86
C GLN A 9 8.49 -13.86 9.17
N MET A 10 9.16 -13.53 10.27
CA MET A 10 9.46 -12.14 10.63
C MET A 10 10.32 -11.44 9.56
N VAL A 11 11.34 -12.13 9.03
CA VAL A 11 12.19 -11.58 7.96
C VAL A 11 11.39 -11.34 6.68
N THR A 12 10.47 -12.27 6.34
CA THR A 12 9.60 -12.14 5.16
C THR A 12 8.62 -10.97 5.30
N GLU A 13 8.05 -10.78 6.49
CA GLU A 13 7.16 -9.65 6.74
C GLU A 13 7.90 -8.30 6.68
N ILE A 14 9.13 -8.23 7.21
CA ILE A 14 9.97 -7.04 7.11
C ILE A 14 10.32 -6.73 5.65
N SER A 15 10.73 -7.74 4.87
CA SER A 15 11.09 -7.53 3.47
C SER A 15 9.89 -7.06 2.64
N LEU A 16 8.71 -7.63 2.84
CA LEU A 16 7.47 -7.19 2.19
C LEU A 16 7.09 -5.76 2.56
N LEU A 17 7.23 -5.36 3.83
CA LEU A 17 6.96 -3.98 4.26
C LEU A 17 7.94 -2.99 3.62
N LEU A 18 9.22 -3.35 3.49
CA LEU A 18 10.22 -2.51 2.82
C LEU A 18 9.92 -2.37 1.31
N VAL A 19 9.54 -3.46 0.64
CA VAL A 19 9.13 -3.41 -0.77
C VAL A 19 7.88 -2.55 -0.94
N ALA A 20 6.88 -2.70 -0.06
CA ALA A 20 5.67 -1.87 -0.06
C ALA A 20 6.00 -0.38 0.12
N PHE A 21 6.92 -0.05 1.03
CA PHE A 21 7.39 1.32 1.23
C PHE A 21 8.07 1.89 -0.03
N LEU A 22 9.02 1.16 -0.61
CA LEU A 22 9.77 1.63 -1.78
C LEU A 22 8.87 1.77 -3.02
N ALA A 23 7.97 0.81 -3.24
CA ALA A 23 7.01 0.88 -4.34
C ALA A 23 6.00 2.02 -4.13
N GLY A 24 5.50 2.16 -2.90
CA GLY A 24 4.55 3.19 -2.50
C GLY A 24 5.12 4.61 -2.65
N ILE A 25 6.33 4.85 -2.15
CA ILE A 25 6.97 6.16 -2.25
C ILE A 25 7.33 6.51 -3.70
N THR A 26 7.75 5.52 -4.50
CA THR A 26 8.01 5.73 -5.94
C THR A 26 6.74 6.14 -6.66
N ALA A 27 5.61 5.50 -6.36
CA ALA A 27 4.31 5.87 -6.92
C ALA A 27 3.89 7.29 -6.47
N ALA A 28 4.03 7.61 -5.19
CA ALA A 28 3.70 8.94 -4.67
C ALA A 28 4.55 10.05 -5.31
N ILE A 29 5.87 9.83 -5.46
CA ILE A 29 6.78 10.76 -6.12
C ILE A 29 6.38 10.93 -7.60
N ALA A 30 6.10 9.84 -8.30
CA ALA A 30 5.71 9.90 -9.71
C ALA A 30 4.39 10.68 -9.91
N ILE A 31 3.39 10.46 -9.05
CA ILE A 31 2.13 11.22 -9.05
C ILE A 31 2.40 12.69 -8.70
N GLY A 32 3.23 12.96 -7.69
CA GLY A 32 3.57 14.31 -7.24
C GLY A 32 4.28 15.15 -8.31
N ILE A 33 5.24 14.55 -9.02
CA ILE A 33 5.92 15.25 -10.12
C ILE A 33 4.96 15.54 -11.27
N VAL A 34 4.11 14.56 -11.64
CA VAL A 34 3.09 14.79 -12.68
C VAL A 34 2.10 15.88 -12.25
N ARG A 35 1.78 16.00 -10.96
CA ARG A 35 0.97 17.10 -10.47
C ARG A 35 1.69 18.45 -10.62
N ASP A 36 2.97 18.51 -10.30
CA ASP A 36 3.78 19.73 -10.38
C ASP A 36 3.97 20.21 -11.83
N ASP A 37 4.26 19.29 -12.75
CA ASP A 37 4.37 19.55 -14.20
C ASP A 37 3.08 20.17 -14.79
N PHE A 38 1.94 19.91 -14.13
CA PHE A 38 0.61 20.38 -14.47
C PHE A 38 0.10 21.49 -13.54
N ARG A 39 1.02 22.25 -12.91
CA ARG A 39 0.74 23.43 -12.08
C ARG A 39 -0.18 23.18 -10.88
N GLY A 40 -0.14 21.97 -10.33
CA GLY A 40 -0.96 21.58 -9.18
C GLY A 40 -2.24 20.84 -9.55
N ASP A 41 -2.62 20.82 -10.83
CA ASP A 41 -3.82 20.16 -11.31
C ASP A 41 -3.62 18.66 -11.48
N CYS A 42 -4.69 17.90 -11.27
CA CYS A 42 -4.61 16.44 -11.40
C CYS A 42 -4.83 15.98 -12.84
N LEU A 43 -3.83 15.30 -13.40
CA LEU A 43 -3.94 14.68 -14.72
C LEU A 43 -4.91 13.48 -14.74
N ILE A 44 -5.03 12.79 -13.61
CA ILE A 44 -5.88 11.63 -13.41
C ILE A 44 -7.33 12.15 -13.49
N TYR A 45 -8.03 11.85 -14.60
CA TYR A 45 -9.34 12.41 -15.01
C TYR A 45 -9.36 13.80 -15.66
N ALA A 46 -8.22 14.35 -16.10
CA ALA A 46 -8.23 15.58 -16.89
C ALA A 46 -8.99 15.37 -18.20
N GLN A 47 -9.77 16.40 -18.60
CA GLN A 47 -10.45 16.43 -19.89
C GLN A 47 -9.56 17.12 -20.91
N VAL A 48 -9.56 16.62 -22.14
CA VAL A 48 -8.77 17.19 -23.23
C VAL A 48 -9.75 17.81 -24.22
N GLN A 49 -9.63 19.12 -24.41
CA GLN A 49 -10.39 19.87 -25.40
C GLN A 49 -9.47 20.19 -26.59
N TYR A 50 -9.97 20.04 -27.81
CA TYR A 50 -9.18 20.26 -29.02
C TYR A 50 -9.64 21.55 -29.64
N ASP A 51 -8.80 22.57 -29.56
CA ASP A 51 -9.09 23.90 -30.13
C ASP A 51 -8.81 23.92 -31.64
N THR A 52 -7.92 23.06 -32.15
CA THR A 52 -7.56 22.95 -33.58
C THR A 52 -6.99 21.53 -33.84
N PRO A 53 -7.04 20.96 -35.07
CA PRO A 53 -6.48 19.63 -35.38
C PRO A 53 -5.03 19.37 -34.94
N ASN A 54 -4.23 20.42 -34.72
CA ASN A 54 -2.85 20.34 -34.23
C ASN A 54 -2.61 20.94 -32.83
N SER A 55 -3.65 21.47 -32.16
CA SER A 55 -3.52 22.06 -30.83
C SER A 55 -4.60 21.55 -29.89
N PHE A 56 -4.16 20.93 -28.81
CA PHE A 56 -5.02 20.44 -27.72
C PHE A 56 -4.74 21.25 -26.45
N SER A 57 -5.79 21.60 -25.74
CA SER A 57 -5.73 22.20 -24.41
C SER A 57 -6.22 21.16 -23.40
N VAL A 58 -5.42 20.92 -22.36
CA VAL A 58 -5.81 20.02 -21.26
C VAL A 58 -6.47 20.87 -20.20
N HIS A 59 -7.78 20.66 -20.00
CA HIS A 59 -8.49 21.18 -18.86
C HIS A 59 -8.44 20.12 -17.76
N ALA A 60 -7.39 20.23 -16.94
CA ALA A 60 -7.39 19.54 -15.67
C ALA A 60 -8.31 20.35 -14.74
N ASN A 61 -9.43 19.76 -14.30
CA ASN A 61 -10.30 20.43 -13.35
C ASN A 61 -9.50 20.61 -12.06
N GLY A 62 -9.03 21.84 -11.81
CA GLY A 62 -7.90 22.14 -10.94
C GLY A 62 -8.06 21.91 -9.44
N THR A 63 -9.09 21.20 -9.02
CA THR A 63 -9.32 20.84 -7.61
C THR A 63 -10.10 19.52 -7.52
N GLY A 64 -9.61 18.47 -8.16
CA GLY A 64 -10.23 17.15 -8.03
C GLY A 64 -9.88 16.52 -6.68
N PRO A 65 -10.78 16.44 -5.68
CA PRO A 65 -10.51 15.80 -4.37
C PRO A 65 -10.01 14.35 -4.48
N LYS A 66 -10.22 13.72 -5.64
CA LYS A 66 -9.76 12.37 -5.99
C LYS A 66 -8.24 12.24 -6.05
N CYS A 67 -7.53 13.28 -6.49
CA CYS A 67 -6.07 13.24 -6.66
C CYS A 67 -5.33 13.45 -5.35
N ASP A 68 -5.77 14.45 -4.58
CA ASP A 68 -5.25 14.69 -3.24
C ASP A 68 -5.52 13.48 -2.35
N PHE A 69 -6.66 12.80 -2.53
CA PHE A 69 -6.92 11.51 -1.90
C PHE A 69 -5.89 10.45 -2.30
N ALA A 70 -5.69 10.18 -3.60
CA ALA A 70 -4.74 9.15 -4.06
C ALA A 70 -3.30 9.41 -3.57
N LEU A 71 -2.82 10.65 -3.70
CA LEU A 71 -1.49 11.04 -3.25
C LEU A 71 -1.35 10.91 -1.72
N SER A 72 -2.32 11.44 -0.96
CA SER A 72 -2.28 11.40 0.50
C SER A 72 -2.36 9.96 1.02
N VAL A 73 -3.24 9.14 0.46
CA VAL A 73 -3.38 7.73 0.83
C VAL A 73 -2.08 6.98 0.57
N GLN A 74 -1.44 7.19 -0.58
CA GLN A 74 -0.19 6.48 -0.89
C GLN A 74 0.95 6.89 0.03
N VAL A 75 1.05 8.17 0.39
CA VAL A 75 2.02 8.66 1.38
C VAL A 75 1.75 8.03 2.75
N ILE A 76 0.49 8.02 3.21
CA ILE A 76 0.11 7.44 4.50
C ILE A 76 0.44 5.94 4.55
N ILE A 77 0.06 5.18 3.52
CA ILE A 77 0.35 3.75 3.42
C ILE A 77 1.86 3.49 3.47
N SER A 78 2.65 4.30 2.75
CA SER A 78 4.11 4.18 2.70
C SER A 78 4.74 4.49 4.06
N LEU A 79 4.32 5.56 4.73
CA LEU A 79 4.80 5.91 6.07
C LEU A 79 4.48 4.83 7.08
N ILE A 80 3.27 4.28 7.03
CA ILE A 80 2.84 3.19 7.91
C ILE A 80 3.68 1.94 7.65
N ALA A 81 3.92 1.57 6.38
CA ALA A 81 4.80 0.46 6.03
C ALA A 81 6.21 0.64 6.62
N PHE A 82 6.78 1.85 6.52
CA PHE A 82 8.10 2.17 7.05
C PHE A 82 8.15 2.08 8.58
N LEU A 83 7.18 2.66 9.29
CA LEU A 83 7.11 2.62 10.75
C LEU A 83 6.96 1.18 11.26
N TYR A 84 6.12 0.36 10.63
CA TYR A 84 5.97 -1.06 10.99
C TYR A 84 7.22 -1.87 10.65
N ALA A 85 7.88 -1.60 9.53
CA ALA A 85 9.15 -2.25 9.19
C ALA A 85 10.20 -1.97 10.26
N LEU A 86 10.34 -0.71 10.67
CA LEU A 86 11.27 -0.31 11.72
C LEU A 86 10.92 -0.95 13.06
N TYR A 87 9.65 -0.94 13.45
CA TYR A 87 9.18 -1.61 14.67
C TYR A 87 9.55 -3.10 14.67
N LYS A 88 9.21 -3.84 13.59
CA LYS A 88 9.52 -5.26 13.49
C LYS A 88 11.02 -5.54 13.46
N LEU A 89 11.80 -4.66 12.81
CA LEU A 89 13.25 -4.74 12.80
C LEU A 89 13.83 -4.57 14.20
N VAL A 90 13.36 -3.59 14.98
CA VAL A 90 13.78 -3.40 16.38
C VAL A 90 13.41 -4.62 17.23
N VAL A 91 12.20 -5.15 17.09
CA VAL A 91 11.76 -6.37 17.80
C VAL A 91 12.65 -7.56 17.44
N PHE A 92 13.01 -7.72 16.16
CA PHE A 92 13.87 -8.78 15.67
C PHE A 92 15.28 -8.73 16.30
N PHE A 93 15.89 -7.55 16.39
CA PHE A 93 17.22 -7.39 16.97
C PHE A 93 17.24 -7.45 18.49
N THR A 94 16.25 -6.85 19.16
CA THR A 94 16.27 -6.70 20.61
C THR A 94 15.64 -7.88 21.36
N LYS A 95 14.79 -8.68 20.71
CA LYS A 95 14.08 -9.85 21.29
C LYS A 95 13.30 -9.57 22.60
N ARG A 96 13.08 -8.30 22.97
CA ARG A 96 12.50 -7.91 24.27
C ARG A 96 11.20 -7.12 24.19
N PHE A 97 10.71 -6.81 22.98
CA PHE A 97 9.52 -5.98 22.76
C PHE A 97 8.36 -6.73 22.08
N ASP A 98 8.11 -7.98 22.47
CA ASP A 98 6.98 -8.74 21.94
C ASP A 98 5.74 -8.52 22.81
N ILE A 99 5.02 -7.42 22.55
CA ILE A 99 3.79 -7.08 23.27
C ILE A 99 2.62 -7.80 22.58
N PRO A 100 1.94 -8.76 23.23
CA PRO A 100 0.86 -9.54 22.60
C PRO A 100 -0.32 -8.66 22.18
N ALA A 101 -0.57 -7.54 22.85
CA ALA A 101 -1.61 -6.57 22.47
C ALA A 101 -1.37 -5.93 21.09
N PHE A 102 -0.12 -5.66 20.71
CA PHE A 102 0.20 -5.09 19.40
C PHE A 102 -0.12 -6.06 18.25
N ARG A 103 -0.05 -7.37 18.49
CA ARG A 103 -0.39 -8.40 17.50
C ARG A 103 -1.88 -8.46 17.19
N LEU A 104 -2.75 -8.07 18.12
CA LEU A 104 -4.19 -8.00 17.87
C LEU A 104 -4.57 -6.80 17.00
N ILE A 105 -3.88 -5.67 17.18
CA ILE A 105 -4.15 -4.40 16.48
C ILE A 105 -3.55 -4.41 15.07
N ILE A 106 -2.47 -5.15 14.83
CA ILE A 106 -1.78 -5.13 13.52
C ILE A 106 -2.62 -5.74 12.39
N LEU A 107 -3.44 -6.75 12.69
CA LEU A 107 -4.29 -7.42 11.71
C LEU A 107 -5.33 -6.47 11.09
N PRO A 108 -6.20 -5.76 11.86
CA PRO A 108 -7.14 -4.82 11.26
C PRO A 108 -6.43 -3.68 10.53
N VAL A 109 -5.27 -3.22 11.02
CA VAL A 109 -4.48 -2.19 10.32
C VAL A 109 -4.03 -2.69 8.94
N TYR A 110 -3.50 -3.91 8.83
CA TYR A 110 -3.08 -4.48 7.54
C TYR A 110 -4.27 -4.65 6.58
N CYS A 111 -5.43 -5.06 7.07
CA CYS A 111 -6.65 -5.13 6.25
C CYS A 111 -7.08 -3.75 5.73
N ILE A 112 -7.07 -2.72 6.59
CA ILE A 112 -7.40 -1.35 6.19
C ILE A 112 -6.40 -0.83 5.15
N MET A 113 -5.10 -1.01 5.38
CA MET A 113 -4.07 -0.57 4.43
C MET A 113 -4.19 -1.30 3.09
N CYS A 114 -4.47 -2.61 3.10
CA CYS A 114 -4.70 -3.38 1.88
C CYS A 114 -5.91 -2.86 1.09
N PHE A 115 -7.01 -2.52 1.78
CA PHE A 115 -8.20 -1.99 1.15
C PHE A 115 -7.98 -0.59 0.56
N LEU A 116 -7.30 0.29 1.30
CA LEU A 116 -6.96 1.63 0.82
C LEU A 116 -5.98 1.56 -0.37
N ALA A 117 -4.99 0.67 -0.33
CA ALA A 117 -4.06 0.44 -1.43
C ALA A 117 -4.80 -0.06 -2.70
N LEU A 118 -5.81 -0.92 -2.54
CA LEU A 118 -6.63 -1.38 -3.66
C LEU A 118 -7.43 -0.24 -4.28
N ILE A 119 -8.07 0.60 -3.46
CA ILE A 119 -8.84 1.75 -3.95
C ILE A 119 -7.92 2.70 -4.71
N GLU A 120 -6.76 3.04 -4.13
CA GLU A 120 -5.79 3.93 -4.75
C GLU A 120 -5.27 3.34 -6.08
N ALA A 121 -4.84 2.08 -6.12
CA ALA A 121 -4.36 1.43 -7.34
C ALA A 121 -5.43 1.40 -8.45
N CYS A 122 -6.69 1.14 -8.07
CA CYS A 122 -7.82 1.20 -8.99
C CYS A 122 -8.04 2.63 -9.52
N LEU A 123 -8.03 3.65 -8.65
CA LEU A 123 -8.23 5.05 -9.04
C LEU A 123 -7.15 5.52 -10.02
N VAL A 124 -5.87 5.23 -9.72
CA VAL A 124 -4.74 5.59 -10.59
C VAL A 124 -4.85 4.89 -11.94
N THR A 125 -5.16 3.59 -11.95
CA THR A 125 -5.30 2.80 -13.19
C THR A 125 -6.45 3.29 -14.07
N VAL A 126 -7.64 3.51 -13.47
CA VAL A 126 -8.82 3.97 -14.21
C VAL A 126 -8.60 5.38 -14.72
N GLY A 127 -8.05 6.28 -13.92
CA GLY A 127 -7.84 7.65 -14.34
C GLY A 127 -6.73 7.80 -15.38
N PHE A 128 -5.66 6.99 -15.31
CA PHE A 128 -4.65 6.90 -16.38
C PHE A 128 -5.26 6.40 -17.69
N THR A 129 -6.08 5.35 -17.63
CA THR A 129 -6.78 4.80 -18.80
C THR A 129 -7.76 5.80 -19.41
N TYR A 130 -8.53 6.50 -18.57
CA TYR A 130 -9.46 7.54 -18.99
C TYR A 130 -8.71 8.68 -19.67
N PHE A 131 -7.62 9.16 -19.06
CA PHE A 131 -6.80 10.23 -19.63
C PHE A 131 -6.24 9.84 -21.00
N CYS A 132 -5.63 8.65 -21.12
CA CYS A 132 -5.14 8.17 -22.41
C CYS A 132 -6.24 8.06 -23.47
N LYS A 133 -7.46 7.63 -23.10
CA LYS A 133 -8.60 7.58 -24.03
C LYS A 133 -8.99 8.98 -24.53
N GLN A 134 -9.07 9.97 -23.63
CA GLN A 134 -9.37 11.35 -24.00
C GLN A 134 -8.31 11.94 -24.94
N LEU A 135 -7.03 11.64 -24.69
CA LEU A 135 -5.89 12.13 -25.46
C LEU A 135 -5.79 11.52 -26.88
N THR A 136 -6.34 10.33 -27.10
CA THR A 136 -6.27 9.67 -28.41
C THR A 136 -7.42 10.02 -29.36
N GLN A 137 -8.52 10.62 -28.86
CA GLN A 137 -9.75 11.06 -29.55
C GLN A 137 -10.36 10.16 -30.66
N THR A 138 -9.79 8.99 -30.94
CA THR A 138 -10.22 8.06 -31.99
C THR A 138 -10.21 6.63 -31.46
N PRO A 139 -11.23 5.82 -31.79
CA PRO A 139 -11.30 4.43 -31.40
C PRO A 139 -10.38 3.60 -32.29
N VAL A 140 -9.07 3.79 -32.19
CA VAL A 140 -8.10 2.97 -32.91
C VAL A 140 -7.52 1.93 -31.96
N ARG A 141 -7.33 0.73 -32.51
CA ARG A 141 -6.92 -0.55 -31.88
C ARG A 141 -5.60 -0.50 -31.06
N SER A 142 -4.96 0.66 -30.89
CA SER A 142 -3.64 0.83 -30.25
C SER A 142 -3.52 2.07 -29.34
N ILE A 143 -4.55 2.33 -28.50
CA ILE A 143 -4.58 3.42 -27.48
C ILE A 143 -3.27 3.55 -26.69
N VAL A 144 -2.63 2.44 -26.33
CA VAL A 144 -1.39 2.44 -25.53
C VAL A 144 -0.19 3.03 -26.30
N VAL A 145 -0.03 2.65 -27.57
CA VAL A 145 1.06 3.12 -28.44
C VAL A 145 0.86 4.58 -28.82
N GLN A 146 -0.39 4.99 -29.03
CA GLN A 146 -0.73 6.38 -29.36
C GLN A 146 -0.58 7.30 -28.13
N CYS A 147 -1.04 6.89 -26.93
CA CYS A 147 -0.89 7.67 -25.70
C CYS A 147 0.59 7.92 -25.35
N ALA A 148 1.44 6.91 -25.52
CA ALA A 148 2.88 7.06 -25.33
C ALA A 148 3.52 8.04 -26.33
N ARG A 149 2.97 8.24 -27.54
CA ARG A 149 3.51 9.21 -28.51
C ARG A 149 3.21 10.66 -28.13
N PHE A 150 2.11 10.92 -27.43
CA PHE A 150 1.77 12.28 -26.97
C PHE A 150 2.75 12.85 -25.94
N GLN A 151 3.60 12.02 -25.32
CA GLN A 151 4.66 12.52 -24.42
C GLN A 151 5.75 13.31 -25.17
N GLN A 152 5.81 13.18 -26.50
CA GLN A 152 6.72 13.90 -27.40
C GLN A 152 6.01 15.04 -28.15
N ALA A 153 4.69 15.18 -27.99
CA ALA A 153 3.94 16.27 -28.60
C ALA A 153 4.31 17.62 -27.97
N HIS A 154 4.04 18.72 -28.68
CA HIS A 154 4.23 20.06 -28.13
C HIS A 154 3.02 20.42 -27.24
N TRP A 155 3.27 20.63 -25.95
CA TRP A 155 2.27 21.03 -24.97
C TRP A 155 2.35 22.55 -24.78
N ASN A 156 1.25 23.26 -25.01
CA ASN A 156 1.26 24.74 -25.02
C ASN A 156 1.43 25.34 -23.60
N ILE A 157 0.74 24.77 -22.60
CA ILE A 157 0.64 25.35 -21.25
C ILE A 157 1.38 24.51 -20.18
N TYR A 158 1.56 23.21 -20.44
CA TYR A 158 2.05 22.23 -19.47
C TYR A 158 3.32 21.53 -19.93
N GLN A 159 4.10 20.98 -18.99
CA GLN A 159 5.26 20.16 -19.32
C GLN A 159 4.87 18.69 -19.42
N GLY A 160 4.30 18.27 -20.55
CA GLY A 160 3.90 16.88 -20.78
C GLY A 160 5.06 15.89 -21.04
N ARG A 161 6.31 16.22 -20.71
CA ARG A 161 7.44 15.32 -21.01
C ARG A 161 7.43 14.14 -20.04
N ASN A 162 7.57 12.92 -20.56
CA ASN A 162 7.60 11.68 -19.76
C ASN A 162 6.36 11.42 -18.89
N PHE A 163 5.24 12.11 -19.12
CA PHE A 163 4.01 11.92 -18.32
C PHE A 163 3.58 10.45 -18.33
N TYR A 164 3.66 9.79 -19.50
CA TYR A 164 3.27 8.40 -19.69
C TYR A 164 4.16 7.46 -18.86
N VAL A 165 5.47 7.66 -18.89
CA VAL A 165 6.42 6.84 -18.13
C VAL A 165 6.20 7.03 -16.62
N ARG A 166 6.01 8.26 -16.17
CA ARG A 166 5.77 8.59 -14.74
C ARG A 166 4.45 7.98 -14.25
N LEU A 167 3.35 8.15 -14.97
CA LEU A 167 2.06 7.57 -14.58
C LEU A 167 2.05 6.04 -14.66
N ASN A 168 2.72 5.46 -15.65
CA ASN A 168 2.85 4.02 -15.74
C ASN A 168 3.68 3.47 -14.56
N LEU A 169 4.75 4.17 -14.17
CA LEU A 169 5.53 3.83 -12.98
C LEU A 169 4.68 3.94 -11.70
N ALA A 170 3.83 4.97 -11.60
CA ALA A 170 2.89 5.11 -10.50
C ALA A 170 1.89 3.94 -10.43
N CYS A 171 1.26 3.57 -11.55
CA CYS A 171 0.38 2.41 -11.64
C CYS A 171 1.10 1.14 -11.15
N ILE A 172 2.27 0.84 -11.70
CA ILE A 172 3.04 -0.36 -11.34
C ILE A 172 3.41 -0.33 -9.86
N GLY A 173 3.90 0.80 -9.35
CA GLY A 173 4.26 0.97 -7.93
C GLY A 173 3.07 0.78 -7.00
N SER A 174 1.91 1.34 -7.33
CA SER A 174 0.66 1.17 -6.57
C SER A 174 0.20 -0.28 -6.53
N TRP A 175 0.24 -1.00 -7.67
CA TRP A 175 -0.08 -2.43 -7.71
C TRP A 175 0.92 -3.30 -6.95
N ILE A 176 2.23 -2.99 -7.00
CA ILE A 176 3.24 -3.70 -6.21
C ILE A 176 3.02 -3.46 -4.71
N SER A 177 2.71 -2.22 -4.31
CA SER A 177 2.36 -1.90 -2.93
C SER A 177 1.14 -2.71 -2.48
N PHE A 178 0.05 -2.70 -3.25
CA PHE A 178 -1.16 -3.47 -2.97
C PHE A 178 -0.87 -4.98 -2.82
N THR A 179 -0.09 -5.59 -3.73
CA THR A 179 0.21 -7.02 -3.64
C THR A 179 1.03 -7.36 -2.40
N CYS A 180 1.94 -6.48 -1.97
CA CYS A 180 2.67 -6.65 -0.71
C CYS A 180 1.70 -6.65 0.49
N TRP A 181 0.77 -5.69 0.56
CA TRP A 181 -0.25 -5.67 1.61
C TRP A 181 -1.18 -6.89 1.57
N LEU A 182 -1.55 -7.33 0.36
CA LEU A 182 -2.37 -8.51 0.15
C LEU A 182 -1.70 -9.80 0.68
N ILE A 183 -0.38 -9.91 0.56
CA ILE A 183 0.40 -11.05 1.11
C ILE A 183 0.61 -10.91 2.62
N LEU A 184 0.76 -9.68 3.13
CA LEU A 184 0.93 -9.42 4.56
C LEU A 184 -0.30 -9.78 5.40
N VAL A 185 -1.51 -9.65 4.86
CA VAL A 185 -2.77 -10.02 5.54
C VAL A 185 -2.81 -11.51 5.92
N PRO A 186 -2.71 -12.49 5.00
CA PRO A 186 -2.74 -13.91 5.35
C PRO A 186 -1.55 -14.31 6.23
N MET A 187 -0.35 -13.72 6.03
CA MET A 187 0.79 -13.93 6.93
C MET A 187 0.45 -13.54 8.37
N SER A 188 -0.15 -12.35 8.56
CA SER A 188 -0.59 -11.89 9.88
C SER A 188 -1.69 -12.78 10.47
N ILE A 189 -2.61 -13.28 9.65
CA ILE A 189 -3.66 -14.23 10.10
C ILE A 189 -3.01 -15.54 10.55
N MET A 190 -2.01 -16.05 9.83
CA MET A 190 -1.29 -17.26 10.23
C MET A 190 -0.62 -17.09 11.60
N VAL A 191 0.06 -15.96 11.86
CA VAL A 191 0.61 -15.66 13.20
C VAL A 191 -0.48 -15.69 14.25
N PHE A 192 -1.59 -15.00 13.99
CA PHE A 192 -2.69 -14.87 14.94
C PHE A 192 -3.31 -16.22 15.29
N VAL A 193 -3.52 -17.09 14.29
CA VAL A 193 -4.05 -18.45 14.50
C VAL A 193 -3.05 -19.32 15.26
N MET A 194 -1.75 -19.24 14.93
CA MET A 194 -0.71 -19.98 15.64
C MET A 194 -0.60 -19.57 17.11
N ASP A 195 -0.68 -18.27 17.39
CA ASP A 195 -0.63 -17.71 18.74
C ASP A 195 -1.83 -18.15 19.59
N ARG A 196 -3.03 -18.16 19.00
CA ARG A 196 -4.24 -18.68 19.65
C ARG A 196 -4.17 -20.18 19.92
N ARG A 197 -3.59 -20.96 19.02
CA ARG A 197 -3.42 -22.42 19.20
C ARG A 197 -2.41 -22.74 20.31
N GLY A 198 -1.37 -21.93 20.48
CA GLY A 198 -0.40 -22.07 21.59
C GLY A 198 -0.94 -21.64 22.96
N SER A 199 -1.98 -20.81 22.97
CA SER A 199 -2.60 -20.25 24.19
C SER A 199 -3.87 -21.00 24.64
N GLY A 200 -4.02 -22.28 24.28
CA GLY A 200 -5.14 -23.12 24.74
C GLY A 200 -5.29 -23.11 26.28
N PRO A 201 -6.49 -23.37 26.83
CA PRO A 201 -6.75 -23.24 28.26
C PRO A 201 -5.73 -24.06 29.06
N LYS A 202 -4.91 -23.38 29.87
CA LYS A 202 -4.10 -24.09 30.88
C LYS A 202 -5.10 -24.81 31.81
N PRO A 203 -4.92 -26.11 32.10
CA PRO A 203 -5.73 -26.79 33.10
C PRO A 203 -5.67 -25.98 34.40
N LYS A 204 -6.82 -25.76 35.04
CA LYS A 204 -6.87 -25.13 36.36
C LYS A 204 -6.01 -25.99 37.29
N GLU A 205 -4.94 -25.41 37.81
CA GLU A 205 -4.09 -26.02 38.83
C GLU A 205 -4.96 -26.22 40.07
N GLU A 206 -5.28 -27.47 40.38
CA GLU A 206 -6.10 -27.86 41.52
C GLU A 206 -5.36 -27.43 42.81
N PRO A 207 -5.99 -26.65 43.71
CA PRO A 207 -5.32 -26.16 44.90
C PRO A 207 -4.80 -27.32 45.76
N PRO A 208 -3.61 -27.21 46.35
CA PRO A 208 -3.02 -28.28 47.13
C PRO A 208 -3.94 -28.67 48.29
N THR A 209 -4.38 -29.93 48.30
CA THR A 209 -5.06 -30.55 49.42
C THR A 209 -4.15 -30.50 50.64
N LEU A 210 -4.57 -29.73 51.66
CA LEU A 210 -3.92 -29.68 52.96
C LEU A 210 -3.88 -31.10 53.55
N PRO A 211 -2.75 -31.56 54.11
CA PRO A 211 -2.68 -32.84 54.80
C PRO A 211 -3.58 -32.82 56.05
N ASN A 212 -4.40 -33.85 56.18
CA ASN A 212 -5.30 -34.06 57.32
C ASN A 212 -4.54 -33.98 58.65
N SER A 213 -4.88 -32.98 59.45
CA SER A 213 -4.48 -32.86 60.85
C SER A 213 -5.40 -33.72 61.73
N GLU A 214 -5.36 -35.03 61.54
CA GLU A 214 -6.08 -35.98 62.38
C GLU A 214 -5.17 -37.18 62.65
N ASN A 215 -4.26 -37.00 63.61
CA ASN A 215 -3.57 -38.05 64.38
C ASN A 215 -2.61 -37.40 65.39
N ILE A 216 -3.16 -36.66 66.35
CA ILE A 216 -2.51 -36.44 67.64
C ILE A 216 -3.60 -36.55 68.71
N GLU A 217 -3.69 -37.72 69.30
CA GLU A 217 -4.47 -38.00 70.50
C GLU A 217 -3.68 -39.06 71.31
N PRO A 218 -3.88 -39.16 72.62
CA PRO A 218 -3.56 -38.18 73.66
C PRO A 218 -2.33 -38.55 74.51
#